data_AF-A0A8J5U0S3-F1
#
_entry.id   AF-A0A8J5U0S3-F1
#
_cell.length_a   1.000
_cell.length_b   1.000
_cell.length_c   1.000
_cell.angle_alpha   90.00
_cell.angle_beta   90.00
_cell.angle_gamma   90.00
#
_symmetry.space_group_name_H-M   'P 1'
#
loop_
_entity.id
_entity.type
_entity.pdbx_description
1 polymer ?
#
loop_
_entity_poly.entity_id
_entity_poly.type
_entity_poly.pdbx_seq_one_letter_code
_entity_poly.pdbx_strand_id
1 'polypeptide(L)'
;MNTFNSMNTTSHETLFQQLVSSLDGIPLMDVHWLIYVAFGAWLCSYVIHVLLSSSTVKVPFVGYRSVFEPTWLLRLRFVWEGGSIISQGYNKVSSLSYSCSTILSNISSILQFKDSIFQVRKLGTDIVIIPPNHIDEVRKLSQDKTRSVEPFINDFAGQYTRGMVFLQSDLQNRVIQQRLTPKLVSLTKVMKEELDYALTKEMPDMKDDEWVEVDIASIMVRLISRISARVFLGPEHCRNQEWLTTTAEYSESLFITGFILRVVPHILRPFVAPLLPSYRTLLRNVASGRRVIGDIVRSQQGDGNQDILSWMMEAATGDEKQVDNIAQRMLILSLASIHTTAMTMTHAMYDLCAHPEYIEPLIEEVKGVVGTSGWDKTALNRLQKLDSFLKESQRFNPVFLCKSFFSLRSSSS
;
A
#
# COMPACT_ATOMS: atom_id res chain seq x y z
N MET A 1 -24.69 -33.75 -28.64
CA MET A 1 -23.76 -33.68 -27.48
C MET A 1 -24.43 -33.09 -26.22
N ASN A 2 -25.76 -33.26 -26.06
CA ASN A 2 -26.55 -32.64 -24.98
C ASN A 2 -27.31 -33.65 -24.08
N THR A 3 -27.12 -34.96 -24.28
CA THR A 3 -27.82 -36.00 -23.51
C THR A 3 -27.00 -36.58 -22.36
N PHE A 4 -25.70 -36.29 -22.27
CA PHE A 4 -24.84 -36.78 -21.17
C PHE A 4 -24.79 -35.82 -19.96
N ASN A 5 -25.13 -34.54 -20.15
CA ASN A 5 -25.10 -33.54 -19.07
C ASN A 5 -26.38 -33.49 -18.23
N SER A 6 -27.56 -33.91 -18.75
CA SER A 6 -28.80 -33.88 -17.97
C SER A 6 -28.95 -35.04 -16.98
N MET A 7 -28.26 -36.17 -17.22
CA MET A 7 -28.22 -37.32 -16.30
C MET A 7 -27.28 -37.11 -15.11
N ASN A 8 -26.23 -36.29 -15.27
CA ASN A 8 -25.30 -35.98 -14.18
C ASN A 8 -25.86 -34.91 -13.23
N THR A 9 -26.63 -33.94 -13.74
CA THR A 9 -27.26 -32.92 -12.87
C THR A 9 -28.37 -33.52 -12.00
N THR A 10 -29.14 -34.48 -12.51
CA THR A 10 -30.20 -35.16 -11.74
C THR A 10 -29.67 -36.12 -10.68
N SER A 11 -28.52 -36.77 -10.89
CA SER A 11 -27.88 -37.63 -9.87
C SER A 11 -27.24 -36.82 -8.74
N HIS A 12 -26.67 -35.66 -9.05
CA HIS A 12 -26.12 -34.75 -8.05
C HIS A 12 -27.21 -34.04 -7.24
N GLU A 13 -28.34 -33.66 -7.85
CA GLU A 13 -29.48 -33.10 -7.12
C GLU A 13 -30.16 -34.12 -6.20
N THR A 14 -30.27 -35.38 -6.63
CA THR A 14 -30.84 -36.46 -5.79
C THR A 14 -29.93 -36.84 -4.63
N LEU A 15 -28.61 -36.89 -4.83
CA LEU A 15 -27.64 -37.06 -3.74
C LEU A 15 -27.65 -35.90 -2.75
N PHE A 16 -27.77 -34.66 -3.25
CA PHE A 16 -27.85 -33.48 -2.40
C PHE A 16 -29.16 -33.45 -1.59
N GLN A 17 -30.29 -33.82 -2.19
CA GLN A 17 -31.57 -33.96 -1.47
C GLN A 17 -31.57 -35.12 -0.45
N GLN A 18 -30.87 -36.22 -0.72
CA GLN A 18 -30.68 -37.31 0.27
C GLN A 18 -29.75 -36.88 1.43
N LEU A 19 -28.72 -36.07 1.14
CA LEU A 19 -27.83 -35.51 2.17
C LEU A 19 -28.54 -34.47 3.04
N VAL A 20 -29.41 -33.63 2.44
CA VAL A 20 -30.20 -32.64 3.17
C VAL A 20 -31.30 -33.30 4.02
N SER A 21 -32.00 -34.31 3.49
CA SER A 21 -33.04 -35.01 4.26
C SER A 21 -32.48 -35.92 5.39
N SER A 22 -31.23 -36.37 5.29
CA SER A 22 -30.53 -37.07 6.39
C SER A 22 -29.99 -36.12 7.46
N LEU A 23 -29.83 -34.82 7.16
CA LEU A 23 -29.44 -33.79 8.12
C LEU A 23 -30.63 -33.27 8.95
N ASP A 24 -31.87 -33.36 8.44
CA ASP A 24 -33.10 -32.93 9.14
C ASP A 24 -33.48 -33.83 10.35
N GLY A 25 -32.86 -35.00 10.49
CA GLY A 25 -33.07 -35.93 11.62
C GLY A 25 -32.11 -35.73 12.80
N ILE A 26 -31.16 -34.81 12.71
CA ILE A 26 -30.16 -34.58 13.76
C ILE A 26 -30.67 -33.46 14.69
N PRO A 27 -30.80 -33.70 16.01
CA PRO A 27 -31.25 -32.67 16.93
C PRO A 27 -30.32 -31.44 16.84
N LEU A 28 -30.90 -30.27 16.60
CA LEU A 28 -30.20 -29.00 16.33
C LEU A 28 -29.11 -28.65 17.39
N MET A 29 -29.23 -29.22 18.60
CA MET A 29 -28.28 -29.07 19.71
C MET A 29 -26.92 -29.75 19.47
N ASP A 30 -26.83 -30.80 18.65
CA ASP A 30 -25.60 -31.58 18.44
C ASP A 30 -24.67 -31.02 17.35
N VAL A 31 -25.14 -30.09 16.52
CA VAL A 31 -24.32 -29.52 15.43
C VAL A 31 -23.45 -28.36 15.93
N HIS A 32 -23.88 -27.65 16.97
CA HIS A 32 -23.15 -26.50 17.50
C HIS A 32 -21.80 -26.88 18.12
N TRP A 33 -21.72 -27.97 18.88
CA TRP A 33 -20.46 -28.39 19.48
C TRP A 33 -19.45 -28.86 18.42
N LEU A 34 -19.91 -29.48 17.33
CA LEU A 34 -19.06 -29.83 16.19
C LEU A 34 -18.49 -28.58 15.50
N ILE A 35 -19.25 -27.49 15.41
CA ILE A 35 -18.77 -26.20 14.91
C ILE A 35 -17.71 -25.62 15.85
N TYR A 36 -17.92 -25.66 17.17
CA TYR A 36 -16.92 -25.19 18.14
C TYR A 36 -15.66 -26.06 18.16
N VAL A 37 -15.78 -27.38 18.01
CA VAL A 37 -14.64 -28.31 17.92
C VAL A 37 -13.90 -28.14 16.61
N ALA A 38 -14.60 -27.96 15.48
CA ALA A 38 -13.98 -27.68 14.19
C ALA A 38 -13.28 -26.31 14.21
N PHE A 39 -13.91 -25.28 14.79
CA PHE A 39 -13.32 -23.97 14.99
C PHE A 39 -12.11 -24.03 15.92
N GLY A 40 -12.19 -24.78 17.01
CA GLY A 40 -11.10 -25.00 17.96
C GLY A 40 -9.93 -25.75 17.32
N ALA A 41 -10.19 -26.85 16.60
CA ALA A 41 -9.18 -27.62 15.89
C ALA A 41 -8.54 -26.81 14.76
N TRP A 42 -9.34 -26.00 14.07
CA TRP A 42 -8.86 -25.07 13.05
C TRP A 42 -8.01 -23.93 13.65
N LEU A 43 -8.44 -23.34 14.76
CA LEU A 43 -7.70 -22.30 15.48
C LEU A 43 -6.39 -22.88 16.00
N CYS A 44 -6.42 -24.09 16.56
CA CYS A 44 -5.22 -24.84 16.95
C CYS A 44 -4.33 -25.13 15.75
N SER A 45 -4.86 -25.59 14.61
CA SER A 45 -4.08 -25.84 13.39
C SER A 45 -3.47 -24.56 12.82
N TYR A 46 -4.20 -23.44 12.85
CA TYR A 46 -3.68 -22.13 12.46
C TYR A 46 -2.58 -21.65 13.41
N VAL A 47 -2.81 -21.77 14.72
CA VAL A 47 -1.80 -21.44 15.74
C VAL A 47 -0.57 -22.33 15.57
N ILE A 48 -0.76 -23.63 15.32
CA ILE A 48 0.31 -24.59 15.02
C ILE A 48 1.03 -24.21 13.71
N HIS A 49 0.35 -23.82 12.64
CA HIS A 49 0.97 -23.36 11.41
C HIS A 49 1.75 -22.05 11.61
N VAL A 50 1.22 -21.11 12.40
CA VAL A 50 1.91 -19.88 12.79
C VAL A 50 3.13 -20.18 13.66
N LEU A 51 3.04 -21.19 14.53
CA LEU A 51 4.13 -21.65 15.41
C LEU A 51 5.22 -22.42 14.66
N LEU A 52 4.83 -23.32 13.75
CA LEU A 52 5.68 -24.29 13.04
C LEU A 52 6.12 -23.85 11.65
N SER A 53 5.63 -22.71 11.14
CA SER A 53 6.09 -22.13 9.88
C SER A 53 7.61 -22.06 9.89
N SER A 54 8.23 -22.95 9.12
CA SER A 54 9.68 -23.07 9.01
C SER A 54 10.18 -21.95 8.12
N SER A 55 11.37 -21.44 8.44
CA SER A 55 12.02 -20.51 7.52
C SER A 55 12.38 -21.22 6.23
N THR A 56 12.06 -20.59 5.10
CA THR A 56 12.57 -21.01 3.80
C THR A 56 14.06 -20.70 3.63
N VAL A 57 14.63 -19.81 4.47
CA VAL A 57 16.01 -19.34 4.36
C VAL A 57 16.77 -19.53 5.68
N LYS A 58 17.96 -20.13 5.63
CA LYS A 58 18.83 -20.32 6.82
C LYS A 58 19.62 -19.03 7.12
N VAL A 59 18.97 -18.07 7.77
CA VAL A 59 19.57 -16.79 8.21
C VAL A 59 19.23 -16.52 9.68
N PRO A 60 20.05 -15.73 10.40
CA PRO A 60 19.80 -15.42 11.81
C PRO A 60 18.48 -14.66 11.99
N PHE A 61 17.73 -15.02 13.03
CA PHE A 61 16.49 -14.37 13.40
C PHE A 61 16.71 -13.22 14.38
N VAL A 62 15.92 -12.17 14.19
CA VAL A 62 15.93 -11.00 15.06
C VAL A 62 14.53 -10.79 15.66
N GLY A 63 14.51 -10.38 16.92
CA GLY A 63 13.32 -9.89 17.59
C GLY A 63 12.93 -10.67 18.84
N TYR A 64 13.33 -11.94 18.98
CA TYR A 64 13.04 -12.73 20.18
C TYR A 64 13.66 -12.09 21.45
N ARG A 65 12.84 -11.93 22.49
CA ARG A 65 13.26 -11.49 23.83
C ARG A 65 13.85 -12.65 24.63
N SER A 66 13.36 -13.87 24.40
CA SER A 66 13.79 -15.10 25.07
C SER A 66 13.63 -16.30 24.13
N VAL A 67 14.38 -17.36 24.41
CA VAL A 67 14.27 -18.66 23.71
C VAL A 67 12.87 -19.28 23.87
N PHE A 68 12.15 -18.90 24.93
CA PHE A 68 10.80 -19.38 25.21
C PHE A 68 9.68 -18.49 24.67
N GLU A 69 9.98 -17.35 24.01
CA GLU A 69 8.94 -16.48 23.45
C GLU A 69 8.24 -17.20 22.28
N PRO A 70 6.91 -17.40 22.32
CA PRO A 70 6.20 -18.02 21.22
C PRO A 70 6.28 -17.19 19.93
N THR A 71 6.48 -17.85 18.79
CA THR A 71 6.58 -17.20 17.47
C THR A 71 5.39 -16.29 17.16
N TRP A 72 4.17 -16.70 17.52
CA TRP A 72 2.96 -15.90 17.25
C TRP A 72 2.99 -14.57 18.01
N LEU A 73 3.56 -14.56 19.22
CA LEU A 73 3.68 -13.35 20.05
C LEU A 73 4.68 -12.37 19.44
N LEU A 74 5.81 -12.87 18.92
CA LEU A 74 6.77 -12.06 18.17
C LEU A 74 6.13 -11.46 16.90
N ARG A 75 5.41 -12.28 16.11
CA ARG A 75 4.73 -11.81 14.89
C ARG A 75 3.70 -10.73 15.19
N LEU A 76 2.94 -10.89 16.28
CA LEU A 76 1.98 -9.89 16.75
C LEU A 76 2.67 -8.62 17.23
N ARG A 77 3.76 -8.74 18.00
CA ARG A 77 4.55 -7.60 18.50
C ARG A 77 5.17 -6.77 17.38
N PHE A 78 5.51 -7.38 16.24
CA PHE A 78 6.00 -6.66 15.07
C PHE A 78 5.03 -5.57 14.58
N VAL A 79 3.73 -5.69 14.84
CA VAL A 79 2.73 -4.67 14.47
C VAL A 79 2.99 -3.33 15.17
N TRP A 80 3.42 -3.34 16.43
CA TRP A 80 3.66 -2.13 17.23
C TRP A 80 5.14 -1.80 17.41
N GLU A 81 6.01 -2.81 17.46
CA GLU A 81 7.44 -2.66 17.72
C GLU A 81 8.31 -2.91 16.46
N GLY A 82 7.72 -2.94 15.26
CA GLY A 82 8.42 -3.33 14.03
C GLY A 82 9.71 -2.53 13.77
N GLY A 83 9.67 -1.20 13.94
CA GLY A 83 10.85 -0.35 13.80
C GLY A 83 11.96 -0.66 14.81
N SER A 84 11.60 -0.94 16.07
CA SER A 84 12.55 -1.34 17.12
C SER A 84 13.16 -2.72 16.84
N ILE A 85 12.35 -3.69 16.40
CA ILE A 85 12.80 -5.04 16.05
C ILE A 85 13.78 -5.00 14.88
N ILE A 86 13.48 -4.21 13.84
CA ILE A 86 14.40 -4.04 12.70
C ILE A 86 15.70 -3.36 13.16
N SER A 87 15.60 -2.30 13.96
CA SER A 87 16.77 -1.60 14.51
C SER A 87 17.63 -2.52 15.38
N GLN A 88 17.03 -3.42 16.15
CA GLN A 88 17.77 -4.45 16.87
C GLN A 88 18.55 -5.35 15.92
N GLY A 89 18.02 -5.69 14.74
CA GLY A 89 18.74 -6.52 13.77
C GLY A 89 19.99 -5.83 13.23
N TYR A 90 19.89 -4.53 12.97
CA TYR A 90 21.04 -3.69 12.60
C TYR A 90 22.05 -3.48 13.74
N ASN A 91 21.65 -3.70 15.00
CA ASN A 91 22.51 -3.45 16.17
C ASN A 91 22.99 -4.75 16.87
N LYS A 92 22.37 -5.90 16.60
CA LYS A 92 22.49 -7.14 17.40
C LYS A 92 22.74 -8.36 16.52
N VAL A 93 23.98 -8.57 16.08
CA VAL A 93 24.46 -9.88 15.61
C VAL A 93 25.89 -10.19 16.11
N SER A 94 26.19 -9.91 17.39
CA SER A 94 27.51 -10.26 17.98
C SER A 94 27.48 -11.43 18.97
N SER A 95 26.51 -12.34 18.93
CA SER A 95 26.38 -13.37 19.98
C SER A 95 26.38 -14.84 19.52
N LEU A 96 26.75 -15.15 18.27
CA LEU A 96 26.85 -16.56 17.83
C LEU A 96 28.12 -16.91 17.06
N SER A 97 29.17 -16.11 17.20
CA SER A 97 30.51 -16.49 16.73
C SER A 97 31.55 -16.03 17.74
N TYR A 98 32.26 -17.02 18.27
CA TYR A 98 33.47 -16.95 19.09
C TYR A 98 33.29 -16.66 20.59
N SER A 99 33.21 -17.76 21.33
CA SER A 99 33.98 -17.90 22.56
C SER A 99 35.47 -17.64 22.24
N CYS A 100 35.96 -16.43 22.48
CA CYS A 100 37.37 -16.16 22.84
C CYS A 100 37.55 -14.70 23.30
N SER A 101 37.62 -14.55 24.63
CA SER A 101 38.45 -13.62 25.40
C SER A 101 39.07 -12.35 24.74
N THR A 102 38.76 -11.20 25.37
CA THR A 102 39.73 -10.22 25.91
C THR A 102 40.15 -9.02 25.05
N ILE A 103 39.66 -7.85 25.52
CA ILE A 103 40.29 -6.51 25.55
C ILE A 103 40.62 -5.86 24.20
N LEU A 104 39.79 -4.88 23.81
CA LEU A 104 40.19 -3.52 23.44
C LEU A 104 38.93 -2.65 23.31
N SER A 105 38.54 -2.04 24.42
CA SER A 105 37.61 -0.92 24.46
C SER A 105 38.34 0.35 24.05
N ASN A 106 37.93 0.94 22.92
CA ASN A 106 37.79 2.38 22.65
C ASN A 106 38.03 2.66 21.14
N ILE A 107 37.01 3.26 20.49
CA ILE A 107 36.97 3.79 19.11
C ILE A 107 36.63 2.79 17.97
N SER A 108 35.61 1.94 18.12
CA SER A 108 35.14 1.10 16.97
C SER A 108 33.69 0.57 17.02
N SER A 109 32.71 1.32 17.56
CA SER A 109 31.34 0.77 17.77
C SER A 109 30.17 1.51 17.09
N ILE A 110 30.37 2.12 15.91
CA ILE A 110 29.26 2.62 15.03
C ILE A 110 29.10 1.74 13.76
N LEU A 111 29.87 0.66 13.63
CA LEU A 111 29.92 -0.18 12.42
C LEU A 111 29.84 -1.68 12.73
N GLN A 112 28.78 -2.14 13.39
CA GLN A 112 28.51 -3.59 13.42
C GLN A 112 27.06 -3.84 13.00
N PHE A 113 26.93 -4.40 11.79
CA PHE A 113 25.73 -4.91 11.07
C PHE A 113 25.02 -4.04 10.01
N LYS A 114 25.77 -3.22 9.25
CA LYS A 114 25.28 -2.78 7.93
C LYS A 114 25.26 -3.89 6.88
N ASP A 115 26.04 -4.96 7.05
CA ASP A 115 26.41 -5.89 5.96
C ASP A 115 25.93 -7.34 6.15
N SER A 116 25.13 -7.66 7.16
CA SER A 116 24.63 -9.02 7.40
C SER A 116 23.17 -9.19 6.97
N ILE A 117 22.86 -10.33 6.35
CA ILE A 117 21.48 -10.74 6.05
C ILE A 117 20.86 -11.35 7.30
N PHE A 118 19.66 -10.90 7.67
CA PHE A 118 18.91 -11.44 8.80
C PHE A 118 17.42 -11.51 8.49
N GLN A 119 16.65 -12.20 9.33
CA GLN A 119 15.22 -12.40 9.13
C GLN A 119 14.39 -11.86 10.30
N VAL A 120 13.28 -11.25 9.94
CA VAL A 120 12.29 -10.70 10.87
C VAL A 120 10.95 -11.39 10.63
N ARG A 121 10.29 -11.79 11.72
CA ARG A 121 8.97 -12.43 11.67
C ARG A 121 7.89 -11.38 11.82
N LYS A 122 7.01 -11.27 10.82
CA LYS A 122 5.81 -10.43 10.87
C LYS A 122 4.56 -11.27 10.64
N LEU A 123 3.39 -10.68 10.89
CA LEU A 123 2.13 -11.29 10.50
C LEU A 123 2.06 -11.53 8.98
N GLY A 124 1.63 -12.73 8.61
CA GLY A 124 1.57 -13.19 7.21
C GLY A 124 2.86 -13.88 6.78
N THR A 125 3.83 -13.10 6.29
CA THR A 125 5.04 -13.61 5.65
C THR A 125 6.28 -13.04 6.32
N ASP A 126 7.22 -13.91 6.68
CA ASP A 126 8.50 -13.47 7.26
C ASP A 126 9.33 -12.68 6.22
N ILE A 127 10.06 -11.66 6.69
CA ILE A 127 10.86 -10.76 5.83
C ILE A 127 12.34 -11.08 6.01
N VAL A 128 13.06 -11.25 4.92
CA VAL A 128 14.53 -11.27 4.92
C VAL A 128 15.04 -9.86 4.64
N ILE A 129 15.83 -9.32 5.57
CA ILE A 129 16.48 -8.03 5.44
C ILE A 129 17.84 -8.24 4.81
N ILE A 130 18.06 -7.58 3.68
CA ILE A 130 19.27 -7.67 2.87
C ILE A 130 20.04 -6.34 3.03
N PRO A 131 21.36 -6.39 3.26
CA PRO A 131 22.16 -5.19 3.39
C PRO A 131 22.29 -4.44 2.05
N PRO A 132 22.54 -3.12 2.07
CA PRO A 132 22.58 -2.31 0.86
C PRO A 132 23.56 -2.79 -0.21
N ASN A 133 24.65 -3.46 0.17
CA ASN A 133 25.69 -3.92 -0.77
C ASN A 133 25.16 -4.94 -1.81
N HIS A 134 24.08 -5.67 -1.50
CA HIS A 134 23.48 -6.62 -2.43
C HIS A 134 22.34 -6.00 -3.27
N ILE A 135 22.04 -4.71 -3.13
CA ILE A 135 20.91 -4.09 -3.83
C ILE A 135 21.06 -4.16 -5.35
N ASP A 136 22.29 -4.02 -5.86
CA ASP A 136 22.56 -4.06 -7.30
C ASP A 136 22.48 -5.48 -7.86
N GLU A 137 22.72 -6.51 -7.04
CA GLU A 137 22.48 -7.90 -7.41
C GLU A 137 20.98 -8.20 -7.48
N VAL A 138 20.22 -7.75 -6.48
CA VAL A 138 18.76 -7.93 -6.45
C VAL A 138 18.10 -7.19 -7.62
N ARG A 139 18.56 -5.99 -7.96
CA ARG A 139 18.06 -5.20 -9.11
C ARG A 139 18.26 -5.88 -10.47
N LYS A 140 19.28 -6.74 -10.60
CA LYS A 140 19.56 -7.50 -11.84
C LYS A 140 18.67 -8.72 -12.00
N LEU A 141 17.93 -9.13 -10.97
CA LEU A 141 17.03 -10.27 -11.05
C LEU A 141 15.84 -9.95 -11.95
N SER A 142 15.40 -10.95 -12.74
CA SER A 142 14.23 -10.79 -13.59
C SER A 142 12.94 -10.68 -12.77
N GLN A 143 11.90 -10.09 -13.37
CA GLN A 143 10.56 -9.99 -12.77
C GLN A 143 9.93 -11.37 -12.47
N ASP A 144 10.36 -12.41 -13.19
CA ASP A 144 9.91 -13.79 -12.93
C ASP A 144 10.47 -14.34 -11.61
N LYS A 145 11.67 -13.88 -11.23
CA LYS A 145 12.36 -14.30 -9.99
C LYS A 145 12.05 -13.36 -8.82
N THR A 146 11.72 -12.11 -9.09
CA THR A 146 11.45 -11.08 -8.08
C THR A 146 10.14 -10.33 -8.34
N ARG A 147 9.25 -10.36 -7.34
CA ARG A 147 7.99 -9.59 -7.39
C ARG A 147 7.93 -8.59 -6.24
N SER A 148 7.83 -7.31 -6.57
CA SER A 148 7.76 -6.22 -5.58
C SER A 148 6.33 -5.83 -5.19
N VAL A 149 5.38 -5.95 -6.14
CA VAL A 149 3.98 -5.52 -5.94
C VAL A 149 3.15 -6.58 -5.21
N GLU A 150 3.35 -7.86 -5.54
CA GLU A 150 2.54 -8.96 -4.99
C GLU A 150 2.55 -9.01 -3.46
N PRO A 151 3.70 -8.89 -2.77
CA PRO A 151 3.69 -8.95 -1.31
C PRO A 151 2.95 -7.80 -0.66
N PHE A 152 3.04 -6.60 -1.26
CA PHE A 152 2.30 -5.44 -0.80
C PHE A 152 0.79 -5.65 -0.92
N ILE A 153 0.32 -6.15 -2.06
CA ILE A 153 -1.09 -6.47 -2.29
C ILE A 153 -1.58 -7.56 -1.32
N ASN A 154 -0.76 -8.58 -1.06
CA ASN A 154 -1.09 -9.65 -0.11
C ASN A 154 -1.16 -9.14 1.35
N ASP A 155 -0.26 -8.22 1.72
CA ASP A 155 -0.23 -7.61 3.05
C ASP A 155 -1.51 -6.83 3.36
N PHE A 156 -2.21 -6.31 2.35
CA PHE A 156 -3.51 -5.64 2.47
C PHE A 156 -4.69 -6.52 2.05
N ALA A 157 -4.54 -7.84 2.11
CA ALA A 157 -5.58 -8.80 1.76
C ALA A 157 -6.22 -8.51 0.39
N GLY A 158 -5.37 -8.35 -0.64
CA GLY A 158 -5.74 -7.89 -2.00
C GLY A 158 -6.97 -8.52 -2.63
N GLN A 159 -7.28 -9.78 -2.30
CA GLN A 159 -8.51 -10.46 -2.75
C GLN A 159 -9.79 -9.78 -2.25
N TYR A 160 -9.77 -9.27 -1.02
CA TYR A 160 -10.90 -8.59 -0.38
C TYR A 160 -10.88 -7.09 -0.68
N THR A 161 -9.70 -6.47 -0.69
CA THR A 161 -9.56 -5.02 -0.95
C THR A 161 -9.59 -4.65 -2.44
N ARG A 162 -9.81 -5.64 -3.32
CA ARG A 162 -9.81 -5.52 -4.79
C ARG A 162 -8.48 -5.11 -5.39
N GLY A 163 -7.38 -5.30 -4.66
CA GLY A 163 -6.01 -4.99 -5.09
C GLY A 163 -5.42 -5.95 -6.15
N MET A 164 -6.01 -7.13 -6.35
CA MET A 164 -5.47 -8.15 -7.28
C MET A 164 -5.36 -7.68 -8.73
N VAL A 165 -6.14 -6.67 -9.14
CA VAL A 165 -6.10 -6.14 -10.52
C VAL A 165 -4.72 -5.60 -10.92
N PHE A 166 -3.93 -5.10 -9.96
CA PHE A 166 -2.54 -4.65 -10.20
C PHE A 166 -1.57 -5.79 -10.50
N LEU A 167 -1.92 -7.03 -10.14
CA LEU A 167 -1.10 -8.22 -10.43
C LEU A 167 -1.51 -8.90 -11.74
N GLN A 168 -2.72 -8.63 -12.23
CA GLN A 168 -3.26 -9.23 -13.45
C GLN A 168 -2.73 -8.58 -14.72
N SER A 169 -2.36 -7.28 -14.66
CA SER A 169 -1.73 -6.61 -15.79
C SER A 169 -0.90 -5.39 -15.36
N ASP A 170 0.01 -4.99 -16.24
CA ASP A 170 0.94 -3.88 -16.10
C ASP A 170 0.40 -2.55 -16.65
N LEU A 171 -0.88 -2.47 -17.05
CA LEU A 171 -1.46 -1.30 -17.72
C LEU A 171 -1.13 0.03 -17.03
N GLN A 172 -1.32 0.11 -15.71
CA GLN A 172 -1.00 1.30 -14.91
C GLN A 172 0.48 1.68 -15.03
N ASN A 173 1.39 0.69 -15.04
CA ASN A 173 2.82 0.95 -15.16
C ASN A 173 3.16 1.47 -16.56
N ARG A 174 2.59 0.86 -17.61
CA ARG A 174 2.75 1.31 -19.00
C ARG A 174 2.29 2.76 -19.15
N VAL A 175 1.10 3.10 -18.64
CA VAL A 175 0.58 4.48 -18.72
C VAL A 175 1.45 5.46 -17.95
N ILE A 176 1.85 5.14 -16.72
CA ILE A 176 2.68 6.03 -15.91
C ILE A 176 4.04 6.27 -16.58
N GLN A 177 4.70 5.22 -17.06
CA GLN A 177 6.04 5.33 -17.64
C GLN A 177 6.03 5.93 -19.04
N GLN A 178 5.08 5.55 -19.89
CA GLN A 178 5.08 5.93 -21.30
C GLN A 178 4.29 7.22 -21.58
N ARG A 179 3.32 7.59 -20.73
CA ARG A 179 2.45 8.75 -20.96
C ARG A 179 2.65 9.85 -19.90
N LEU A 180 2.59 9.51 -18.61
CA LEU A 180 2.68 10.50 -17.53
C LEU A 180 4.09 11.05 -17.35
N THR A 181 5.09 10.17 -17.18
CA THR A 181 6.48 10.55 -16.86
C THR A 181 7.07 11.55 -17.88
N PRO A 182 6.94 11.33 -19.20
CA PRO A 182 7.43 12.29 -20.19
C PRO A 182 6.70 13.65 -20.19
N LYS A 183 5.50 13.70 -19.61
CA LYS A 183 4.62 14.89 -19.58
C LYS A 183 4.60 15.61 -18.23
N LEU A 184 5.31 15.14 -17.20
CA LEU A 184 5.33 15.76 -15.86
C LEU A 184 5.63 17.26 -15.91
N VAL A 185 6.60 17.60 -16.76
CA VAL A 185 7.06 18.96 -16.98
C VAL A 185 5.92 19.85 -17.54
N SER A 186 5.11 19.35 -18.49
CA SER A 186 3.91 20.07 -18.97
C SER A 186 2.76 20.12 -17.96
N LEU A 187 2.66 19.13 -17.07
CA LEU A 187 1.62 19.08 -16.05
C LEU A 187 1.89 20.01 -14.87
N THR A 188 3.11 20.53 -14.72
CA THR A 188 3.49 21.40 -13.60
C THR A 188 2.57 22.62 -13.48
N LYS A 189 2.28 23.30 -14.60
CA LYS A 189 1.36 24.44 -14.60
C LYS A 189 -0.06 24.03 -14.20
N VAL A 190 -0.53 22.90 -14.73
CA VAL A 190 -1.87 22.36 -14.43
C VAL A 190 -2.01 21.99 -12.95
N MET A 191 -0.98 21.37 -12.37
CA MET A 191 -0.93 21.04 -10.93
C MET A 191 -0.87 22.31 -10.07
N LYS A 192 -0.13 23.34 -10.51
CA LYS A 192 -0.05 24.62 -9.79
C LYS A 192 -1.38 25.35 -9.76
N GLU A 193 -2.08 25.42 -10.90
CA GLU A 193 -3.42 26.02 -10.99
C GLU A 193 -4.42 25.33 -10.05
N GLU A 194 -4.40 23.99 -10.00
CA GLU A 194 -5.28 23.26 -9.08
C GLU A 194 -4.81 23.37 -7.63
N LEU A 195 -3.50 23.46 -7.36
CA LEU A 195 -2.98 23.73 -6.01
C LEU A 195 -3.49 25.08 -5.49
N ASP A 196 -3.46 26.14 -6.31
CA ASP A 196 -3.96 27.45 -5.92
C ASP A 196 -5.45 27.41 -5.61
N TYR A 197 -6.24 26.75 -6.44
CA TYR A 197 -7.66 26.52 -6.17
C TYR A 197 -7.86 25.71 -4.87
N ALA A 198 -7.13 24.61 -4.70
CA ALA A 198 -7.26 23.74 -3.54
C ALA A 198 -6.90 24.47 -2.24
N LEU A 199 -5.87 25.31 -2.23
CA LEU A 199 -5.50 26.12 -1.08
C LEU A 199 -6.65 27.04 -0.65
N THR A 200 -7.37 27.67 -1.58
CA THR A 200 -8.54 28.51 -1.25
C THR A 200 -9.73 27.74 -0.70
N LYS A 201 -9.77 26.41 -0.87
CA LYS A 201 -10.89 25.56 -0.43
C LYS A 201 -10.60 24.79 0.85
N GLU A 202 -9.35 24.40 1.04
CA GLU A 202 -8.96 23.50 2.14
C GLU A 202 -8.35 24.24 3.32
N MET A 203 -7.84 25.45 3.12
CA MET A 203 -7.40 26.32 4.22
C MET A 203 -8.60 26.96 4.91
N PRO A 204 -8.55 27.14 6.25
CA PRO A 204 -9.60 27.85 6.96
C PRO A 204 -9.66 29.33 6.52
N ASP A 205 -10.87 29.89 6.51
CA ASP A 205 -11.06 31.32 6.31
C ASP A 205 -10.40 32.08 7.47
N MET A 206 -9.29 32.76 7.22
CA MET A 206 -8.70 33.68 8.18
C MET A 206 -9.42 35.03 8.10
N LYS A 207 -9.79 35.58 9.26
CA LYS A 207 -10.01 37.03 9.38
C LYS A 207 -8.63 37.69 9.46
N ASP A 208 -8.49 38.87 8.86
CA ASP A 208 -7.21 39.59 8.81
C ASP A 208 -6.54 39.62 10.20
N ASP A 209 -5.29 39.14 10.26
CA ASP A 209 -4.38 39.05 11.42
C ASP A 209 -4.62 37.98 12.53
N GLU A 210 -5.58 37.05 12.41
CA GLU A 210 -5.79 35.99 13.42
C GLU A 210 -5.09 34.66 13.07
N TRP A 211 -4.24 34.13 13.98
CA TRP A 211 -3.67 32.78 13.84
C TRP A 211 -4.71 31.69 14.07
N VAL A 212 -4.75 30.69 13.18
CA VAL A 212 -5.67 29.55 13.26
C VAL A 212 -4.87 28.24 13.37
N GLU A 213 -5.23 27.41 14.33
CA GLU A 213 -4.67 26.06 14.48
C GLU A 213 -5.26 25.12 13.42
N VAL A 214 -4.40 24.34 12.76
CA VAL A 214 -4.80 23.44 11.68
C VAL A 214 -4.15 22.07 11.79
N ASP A 215 -4.90 21.03 11.43
CA ASP A 215 -4.35 19.71 11.16
C ASP A 215 -3.77 19.68 9.74
N ILE A 216 -2.46 19.93 9.64
CA ILE A 216 -1.76 19.98 8.36
C ILE A 216 -1.79 18.63 7.64
N ALA A 217 -1.79 17.51 8.36
CA ALA A 217 -1.80 16.18 7.74
C ALA A 217 -3.11 15.95 6.98
N SER A 218 -4.23 16.30 7.62
CA SER A 218 -5.55 16.21 7.01
C SER A 218 -5.71 17.19 5.83
N ILE A 219 -5.20 18.42 5.95
CA ILE A 219 -5.17 19.38 4.83
C ILE A 219 -4.34 18.83 3.66
N MET A 220 -3.16 18.28 3.91
CA MET A 220 -2.29 17.72 2.85
C MET A 220 -2.97 16.60 2.08
N VAL A 221 -3.68 15.69 2.76
CA VAL A 221 -4.44 14.63 2.08
C VAL A 221 -5.51 15.22 1.15
N ARG A 222 -6.25 16.25 1.58
CA ARG A 222 -7.29 16.89 0.77
C ARG A 222 -6.71 17.69 -0.40
N LEU A 223 -5.63 18.44 -0.18
CA LEU A 223 -4.91 19.17 -1.24
C LEU A 223 -4.39 18.22 -2.32
N ILE A 224 -3.65 17.18 -1.92
CA ILE A 224 -3.08 16.21 -2.87
C ILE A 224 -4.18 15.41 -3.56
N SER A 225 -5.30 15.11 -2.90
CA SER A 225 -6.47 14.47 -3.52
C SER A 225 -7.00 15.26 -4.72
N ARG A 226 -7.20 16.58 -4.55
CA ARG A 226 -7.66 17.46 -5.65
C ARG A 226 -6.65 17.55 -6.79
N ILE A 227 -5.37 17.74 -6.46
CA ILE A 227 -4.30 17.82 -7.47
C ILE A 227 -4.17 16.49 -8.23
N SER A 228 -4.24 15.35 -7.53
CA SER A 228 -4.21 14.03 -8.16
C SER A 228 -5.42 13.84 -9.08
N ALA A 229 -6.62 14.19 -8.61
CA ALA A 229 -7.83 14.13 -9.42
C ALA A 229 -7.73 14.97 -10.70
N ARG A 230 -7.04 16.13 -10.64
CA ARG A 230 -6.78 16.97 -11.82
C ARG A 230 -5.92 16.31 -12.88
N VAL A 231 -4.88 15.60 -12.46
CA VAL A 231 -4.04 14.84 -13.40
C VAL A 231 -4.75 13.58 -13.90
N PHE A 232 -5.65 13.02 -13.08
CA PHE A 232 -6.23 11.70 -13.32
C PHE A 232 -7.49 11.74 -14.18
N LEU A 233 -8.36 12.72 -13.96
CA LEU A 233 -9.67 12.86 -14.58
C LEU A 233 -9.80 14.12 -15.45
N GLY A 234 -8.73 14.92 -15.55
CA GLY A 234 -8.73 16.14 -16.34
C GLY A 234 -9.56 17.27 -15.71
N PRO A 235 -9.67 18.42 -16.41
CA PRO A 235 -10.26 19.63 -15.88
C PRO A 235 -11.73 19.56 -15.48
N GLU A 236 -12.52 18.83 -16.26
CA GLU A 236 -13.98 18.84 -16.12
C GLU A 236 -14.45 18.00 -14.94
N HIS A 237 -13.69 16.94 -14.62
CA HIS A 237 -14.10 15.93 -13.66
C HIS A 237 -13.27 15.91 -12.38
N CYS A 238 -12.15 16.65 -12.30
CA CYS A 238 -11.30 16.67 -11.12
C CYS A 238 -11.97 17.20 -9.85
N ARG A 239 -13.01 18.02 -10.01
CA ARG A 239 -13.81 18.59 -8.91
C ARG A 239 -15.09 17.81 -8.65
N ASN A 240 -15.23 16.62 -9.23
CA ASN A 240 -16.36 15.74 -8.92
C ASN A 240 -16.28 15.34 -7.44
N GLN A 241 -17.18 15.91 -6.63
CA GLN A 241 -17.18 15.72 -5.19
C GLN A 241 -17.39 14.26 -4.80
N GLU A 242 -18.18 13.52 -5.58
CA GLU A 242 -18.38 12.09 -5.34
C GLU A 242 -17.09 11.30 -5.54
N TRP A 243 -16.30 11.61 -6.58
CA TRP A 243 -15.00 10.98 -6.78
C TRP A 243 -14.03 11.25 -5.62
N LEU A 244 -13.94 12.52 -5.20
CA LEU A 244 -13.06 12.94 -4.11
C LEU A 244 -13.45 12.25 -2.78
N THR A 245 -14.75 12.20 -2.45
CA THR A 245 -15.24 11.48 -1.27
C THR A 245 -15.03 9.97 -1.39
N THR A 246 -15.36 9.38 -2.55
CA THR A 246 -15.23 7.94 -2.79
C THR A 246 -13.79 7.47 -2.64
N THR A 247 -12.82 8.20 -3.20
CA THR A 247 -11.39 7.84 -3.12
C THR A 247 -10.82 7.98 -1.71
N ALA A 248 -11.23 9.00 -0.96
CA ALA A 248 -10.86 9.17 0.43
C ALA A 248 -11.39 8.03 1.31
N GLU A 249 -12.71 7.78 1.28
CA GLU A 249 -13.34 6.73 2.08
C GLU A 249 -12.91 5.31 1.66
N TYR A 250 -12.67 5.09 0.36
CA TYR A 250 -12.09 3.84 -0.14
C TYR A 250 -10.74 3.56 0.51
N SER A 251 -9.89 4.59 0.60
CA SER A 251 -8.54 4.47 1.15
C SER A 251 -8.58 4.06 2.63
N GLU A 252 -9.37 4.77 3.43
CA GLU A 252 -9.56 4.47 4.85
C GLU A 252 -10.10 3.05 5.04
N SER A 253 -11.17 2.72 4.32
CA SER A 253 -11.81 1.40 4.39
C SER A 253 -10.87 0.28 3.97
N LEU A 254 -9.99 0.52 2.99
CA LEU A 254 -8.98 -0.43 2.53
C LEU A 254 -7.93 -0.69 3.59
N PHE A 255 -7.38 0.35 4.23
CA PHE A 255 -6.39 0.19 5.29
C PHE A 255 -6.96 -0.54 6.50
N ILE A 256 -8.15 -0.14 6.97
CA ILE A 256 -8.83 -0.79 8.11
C ILE A 256 -9.13 -2.25 7.79
N THR A 257 -9.73 -2.53 6.63
CA THR A 257 -10.07 -3.91 6.23
C THR A 257 -8.82 -4.75 6.05
N GLY A 258 -7.78 -4.22 5.39
CA GLY A 258 -6.52 -4.91 5.19
C GLY A 258 -5.84 -5.25 6.52
N PHE A 259 -5.84 -4.33 7.48
CA PHE A 259 -5.28 -4.53 8.80
C PHE A 259 -6.03 -5.61 9.59
N ILE A 260 -7.37 -5.53 9.65
CA ILE A 260 -8.20 -6.52 10.35
C ILE A 260 -8.02 -7.91 9.69
N LEU A 261 -8.12 -8.00 8.36
CA LEU A 261 -7.99 -9.29 7.68
C LEU A 261 -6.57 -9.86 7.72
N ARG A 262 -5.55 -9.04 8.04
CA ARG A 262 -4.18 -9.53 8.24
C ARG A 262 -4.06 -10.42 9.48
N VAL A 263 -4.77 -10.10 10.56
CA VAL A 263 -4.80 -10.93 11.79
C VAL A 263 -5.84 -12.05 11.69
N VAL A 264 -6.84 -11.92 10.82
CA VAL A 264 -7.84 -12.96 10.57
C VAL A 264 -7.26 -14.05 9.66
N PRO A 265 -7.29 -15.32 10.08
CA PRO A 265 -6.75 -16.38 9.24
C PRO A 265 -7.62 -16.62 7.99
N HIS A 266 -7.00 -17.09 6.91
CA HIS A 266 -7.60 -17.14 5.56
C HIS A 266 -8.98 -17.81 5.48
N ILE A 267 -9.19 -18.90 6.22
CA ILE A 267 -10.44 -19.69 6.17
C ILE A 267 -11.61 -18.96 6.86
N LEU A 268 -11.34 -18.05 7.82
CA LEU A 268 -12.38 -17.23 8.44
C LEU A 268 -12.67 -15.94 7.67
N ARG A 269 -11.79 -15.50 6.76
CA ARG A 269 -11.98 -14.25 6.02
C ARG A 269 -13.31 -14.18 5.25
N PRO A 270 -13.83 -15.26 4.62
CA PRO A 270 -15.14 -15.23 3.96
C PRO A 270 -16.31 -14.93 4.91
N PHE A 271 -16.19 -15.30 6.20
CA PHE A 271 -17.22 -15.07 7.21
C PHE A 271 -17.03 -13.73 7.91
N VAL A 272 -15.78 -13.36 8.22
CA VAL A 272 -15.45 -12.13 8.94
C VAL A 272 -15.57 -10.90 8.03
N ALA A 273 -15.07 -10.94 6.80
CA ALA A 273 -15.04 -9.77 5.94
C ALA A 273 -16.43 -9.15 5.72
N PRO A 274 -17.51 -9.91 5.38
CA PRO A 274 -18.85 -9.35 5.23
C PRO A 274 -19.45 -8.74 6.50
N LEU A 275 -18.93 -9.09 7.68
CA LEU A 275 -19.37 -8.51 8.96
C LEU A 275 -18.70 -7.17 9.26
N LEU A 276 -17.56 -6.87 8.62
CA LEU A 276 -16.83 -5.63 8.84
C LEU A 276 -17.54 -4.44 8.18
N PRO A 277 -17.88 -3.37 8.94
CA PRO A 277 -18.43 -2.15 8.36
C PRO A 277 -17.50 -1.54 7.30
N SER A 278 -16.18 -1.57 7.55
CA SER A 278 -15.15 -1.08 6.62
C SER A 278 -15.18 -1.83 5.29
N TYR A 279 -15.39 -3.15 5.29
CA TYR A 279 -15.45 -3.93 4.05
C TYR A 279 -16.72 -3.61 3.25
N ARG A 280 -17.85 -3.41 3.93
CA ARG A 280 -19.10 -2.99 3.27
C ARG A 280 -18.97 -1.61 2.65
N THR A 281 -18.35 -0.66 3.35
CA THR A 281 -18.05 0.68 2.83
C THR A 281 -17.07 0.61 1.66
N LEU A 282 -16.02 -0.23 1.75
CA LEU A 282 -15.11 -0.49 0.63
C LEU A 282 -15.86 -0.95 -0.63
N LEU A 283 -16.76 -1.94 -0.51
CA LEU A 283 -17.54 -2.44 -1.65
C LEU A 283 -18.48 -1.36 -2.22
N ARG A 284 -19.06 -0.53 -1.35
CA ARG A 284 -19.89 0.62 -1.77
C ARG A 284 -19.05 1.62 -2.57
N ASN A 285 -17.85 1.95 -2.11
CA ASN A 285 -16.96 2.88 -2.78
C ASN A 285 -16.41 2.31 -4.09
N VAL A 286 -16.19 1.00 -4.17
CA VAL A 286 -15.90 0.32 -5.45
C VAL A 286 -17.07 0.49 -6.43
N ALA A 287 -18.31 0.33 -5.98
CA ALA A 287 -19.49 0.55 -6.82
C ALA A 287 -19.65 2.01 -7.26
N SER A 288 -19.49 2.98 -6.35
CA SER A 288 -19.51 4.41 -6.67
C SER A 288 -18.40 4.79 -7.64
N GLY A 289 -17.18 4.32 -7.41
CA GLY A 289 -16.04 4.58 -8.29
C GLY A 289 -16.26 4.04 -9.70
N ARG A 290 -16.83 2.83 -9.83
CA ARG A 290 -17.22 2.26 -11.13
C ARG A 290 -18.27 3.11 -11.83
N ARG A 291 -19.27 3.59 -11.09
CA ARG A 291 -20.31 4.45 -11.64
C ARG A 291 -19.72 5.76 -12.16
N VAL A 292 -18.97 6.47 -11.32
CA VAL A 292 -18.35 7.76 -11.67
C VAL A 292 -17.40 7.62 -12.86
N ILE A 293 -16.50 6.65 -12.85
CA ILE A 293 -15.59 6.42 -14.00
C ILE A 293 -16.38 6.02 -15.24
N GLY A 294 -17.41 5.18 -15.11
CA GLY A 294 -18.27 4.82 -16.23
C GLY A 294 -19.04 6.01 -16.81
N ASP A 295 -19.52 6.92 -15.98
CA ASP A 295 -20.18 8.16 -16.40
C ASP A 295 -19.21 9.06 -17.18
N ILE A 296 -17.98 9.23 -16.68
CA ILE A 296 -16.91 10.01 -17.34
C ILE A 296 -16.53 9.39 -18.69
N VAL A 297 -16.31 8.07 -18.73
CA VAL A 297 -15.95 7.38 -19.98
C VAL A 297 -17.05 7.51 -21.03
N ARG A 298 -18.33 7.56 -20.62
CA ARG A 298 -19.45 7.82 -21.54
C ARG A 298 -19.49 9.26 -22.03
N SER A 299 -19.16 10.24 -21.19
CA SER A 299 -19.15 11.66 -21.59
C SER A 299 -17.96 12.04 -22.46
N GLN A 300 -16.82 11.34 -22.33
CA GLN A 300 -15.58 11.63 -23.04
C GLN A 300 -15.48 10.99 -24.45
N GLN A 301 -16.55 10.44 -25.02
CA GLN A 301 -16.50 9.86 -26.38
C GLN A 301 -16.23 10.93 -27.44
N GLY A 302 -14.96 11.13 -27.78
CA GLY A 302 -14.49 12.01 -28.85
C GLY A 302 -13.61 13.18 -28.41
N ASP A 303 -13.41 13.38 -27.10
CA ASP A 303 -12.60 14.50 -26.59
C ASP A 303 -11.17 14.05 -26.25
N GLY A 304 -10.18 14.78 -26.78
CA GLY A 304 -8.76 14.44 -26.73
C GLY A 304 -8.10 14.79 -25.39
N ASN A 305 -8.73 14.41 -24.27
CA ASN A 305 -8.27 14.78 -22.95
C ASN A 305 -6.91 14.14 -22.62
N GLN A 306 -5.99 14.96 -22.09
CA GLN A 306 -4.64 14.54 -21.71
C GLN A 306 -4.57 14.17 -20.23
N ASP A 307 -5.37 13.19 -19.82
CA ASP A 307 -5.41 12.67 -18.44
C ASP A 307 -5.13 11.17 -18.38
N ILE A 308 -4.88 10.67 -17.16
CA ILE A 308 -4.51 9.27 -16.93
C ILE A 308 -5.65 8.31 -17.30
N LEU A 309 -6.91 8.69 -17.06
CA LEU A 309 -8.06 7.86 -17.43
C LEU A 309 -8.08 7.62 -18.95
N SER A 310 -7.98 8.69 -19.73
CA SER A 310 -7.95 8.66 -21.20
C SER A 310 -6.78 7.80 -21.71
N TRP A 311 -5.58 8.00 -21.15
CA TRP A 311 -4.41 7.19 -21.52
C TRP A 311 -4.55 5.71 -21.14
N MET A 312 -5.24 5.39 -20.04
CA MET A 312 -5.55 4.00 -19.68
C MET A 312 -6.58 3.39 -20.63
N MET A 313 -7.62 4.13 -21.01
CA MET A 313 -8.60 3.66 -22.00
C MET A 313 -7.93 3.35 -23.36
N GLU A 314 -7.00 4.20 -23.80
CA GLU A 314 -6.25 4.02 -25.05
C GLU A 314 -5.29 2.81 -25.01
N ALA A 315 -4.56 2.65 -23.90
CA ALA A 315 -3.53 1.62 -23.78
C ALA A 315 -4.07 0.24 -23.35
N ALA A 316 -5.32 0.17 -22.89
CA ALA A 316 -5.97 -1.05 -22.43
C ALA A 316 -6.23 -2.03 -23.58
N THR A 317 -6.04 -3.32 -23.30
CA THR A 317 -6.20 -4.44 -24.22
C THR A 317 -7.02 -5.57 -23.58
N GLY A 318 -7.80 -6.32 -24.38
CA GLY A 318 -8.61 -7.43 -23.88
C GLY A 318 -9.50 -7.05 -22.68
N ASP A 319 -9.41 -7.83 -21.60
CA ASP A 319 -10.17 -7.62 -20.37
C ASP A 319 -9.83 -6.32 -19.63
N GLU A 320 -8.66 -5.72 -19.91
CA GLU A 320 -8.29 -4.43 -19.32
C GLU A 320 -9.26 -3.32 -19.71
N LYS A 321 -9.91 -3.43 -20.89
CA LYS A 321 -10.87 -2.43 -21.40
C LYS A 321 -12.18 -2.39 -20.62
N GLN A 322 -12.46 -3.39 -19.79
CA GLN A 322 -13.66 -3.40 -18.98
C GLN A 322 -13.63 -2.22 -18.01
N VAL A 323 -14.70 -1.41 -18.01
CA VAL A 323 -14.84 -0.22 -17.16
C VAL A 323 -14.60 -0.56 -15.69
N ASP A 324 -15.05 -1.74 -15.24
CA ASP A 324 -14.83 -2.24 -13.89
C ASP A 324 -13.35 -2.38 -13.52
N ASN A 325 -12.52 -2.86 -14.46
CA ASN A 325 -11.08 -3.02 -14.25
C ASN A 325 -10.37 -1.68 -14.25
N ILE A 326 -10.78 -0.76 -15.15
CA ILE A 326 -10.21 0.59 -15.22
C ILE A 326 -10.57 1.39 -13.97
N ALA A 327 -11.82 1.35 -13.54
CA ALA A 327 -12.27 2.02 -12.32
C ALA A 327 -11.55 1.49 -11.08
N GLN A 328 -11.38 0.17 -10.98
CA GLN A 328 -10.62 -0.42 -9.86
C GLN A 328 -9.16 0.02 -9.88
N ARG A 329 -8.52 0.10 -11.06
CA ARG A 329 -7.15 0.62 -11.18
C ARG A 329 -7.06 2.09 -10.81
N MET A 330 -8.04 2.91 -11.21
CA MET A 330 -8.12 4.34 -10.86
C MET A 330 -8.24 4.56 -9.35
N LEU A 331 -9.06 3.77 -8.66
CA LEU A 331 -9.19 3.84 -7.19
C LEU A 331 -7.87 3.54 -6.48
N ILE A 332 -7.19 2.46 -6.88
CA ILE A 332 -5.91 2.06 -6.27
C ILE A 332 -4.80 3.06 -6.62
N LEU A 333 -4.77 3.55 -7.86
CA LEU A 333 -3.78 4.54 -8.27
C LEU A 333 -3.96 5.86 -7.52
N SER A 334 -5.21 6.26 -7.25
CA SER A 334 -5.52 7.47 -6.47
C SER A 334 -5.08 7.31 -5.02
N LEU A 335 -5.38 6.17 -4.40
CA LEU A 335 -4.85 5.80 -3.08
C LEU A 335 -3.32 5.94 -3.02
N ALA A 336 -2.62 5.37 -4.01
CA ALA A 336 -1.17 5.36 -4.05
C ALA A 336 -0.56 6.76 -4.22
N SER A 337 -1.14 7.62 -5.07
CA SER A 337 -0.64 8.97 -5.31
C SER A 337 -0.90 9.92 -4.14
N ILE A 338 -2.06 9.77 -3.49
CA ILE A 338 -2.50 10.70 -2.44
C ILE A 338 -1.71 10.51 -1.15
N HIS A 339 -1.71 9.30 -0.60
CA HIS A 339 -1.21 9.07 0.76
C HIS A 339 0.31 9.19 0.85
N THR A 340 1.04 8.68 -0.14
CA THR A 340 2.51 8.74 -0.15
C THR A 340 3.01 10.19 -0.22
N THR A 341 2.42 11.00 -1.10
CA THR A 341 2.78 12.42 -1.27
C THR A 341 2.33 13.25 -0.08
N ALA A 342 1.10 13.05 0.42
CA ALA A 342 0.58 13.80 1.56
C ALA A 342 1.41 13.56 2.83
N MET A 343 1.78 12.32 3.14
CA MET A 343 2.66 12.02 4.28
C MET A 343 4.05 12.63 4.10
N THR A 344 4.62 12.55 2.90
CA THR A 344 5.92 13.17 2.59
C THR A 344 5.90 14.67 2.86
N MET A 345 4.87 15.36 2.38
CA MET A 345 4.73 16.81 2.58
C MET A 345 4.42 17.19 4.03
N THR A 346 3.65 16.36 4.73
CA THR A 346 3.35 16.53 6.15
C THR A 346 4.63 16.47 6.98
N HIS A 347 5.46 15.45 6.77
CA HIS A 347 6.75 15.34 7.45
C HIS A 347 7.68 16.50 7.10
N ALA A 348 7.77 16.89 5.83
CA ALA A 348 8.57 18.04 5.42
C ALA A 348 8.11 19.34 6.10
N MET A 349 6.81 19.54 6.31
CA MET A 349 6.30 20.71 7.03
C MET A 349 6.67 20.67 8.51
N TYR A 350 6.54 19.51 9.17
CA TYR A 350 6.97 19.36 10.56
C TYR A 350 8.48 19.56 10.73
N ASP A 351 9.28 19.07 9.78
CA ASP A 351 10.73 19.27 9.78
C ASP A 351 11.09 20.76 9.59
N LEU A 352 10.33 21.52 8.78
CA LEU A 352 10.50 22.99 8.67
C LEU A 352 10.15 23.70 9.98
N CYS A 353 9.09 23.28 10.67
CA CYS A 353 8.74 23.83 11.97
C CYS A 353 9.81 23.53 13.03
N ALA A 354 10.44 22.36 12.97
CA ALA A 354 11.51 21.97 13.87
C ALA A 354 12.86 22.66 13.55
N HIS A 355 13.08 23.03 12.29
CA HIS A 355 14.31 23.64 11.78
C HIS A 355 14.06 24.95 11.02
N PRO A 356 13.63 26.02 11.73
CA PRO A 356 13.26 27.29 11.10
C PRO A 356 14.41 27.97 10.35
N GLU A 357 15.68 27.63 10.66
CA GLU A 357 16.88 28.13 9.97
C GLU A 357 16.88 27.86 8.46
N TYR A 358 16.12 26.87 7.99
CA TYR A 358 16.01 26.55 6.56
C TYR A 358 14.91 27.34 5.85
N ILE A 359 13.96 27.95 6.57
CA ILE A 359 12.79 28.60 5.96
C ILE A 359 13.21 29.76 5.04
N GLU A 360 14.01 30.70 5.54
CA GLU A 360 14.43 31.87 4.78
C GLU A 360 15.28 31.49 3.53
N PRO A 361 16.33 30.64 3.64
CA PRO A 361 17.09 30.20 2.48
C PRO A 361 16.27 29.50 1.39
N LEU A 362 15.22 28.77 1.77
CA LEU A 362 14.31 28.09 0.84
C LEU A 362 13.36 29.09 0.17
N ILE A 363 12.80 30.03 0.92
CA ILE A 363 11.95 31.09 0.36
C ILE A 363 12.75 31.96 -0.62
N GLU A 364 13.99 32.31 -0.30
CA GLU A 364 14.88 33.05 -1.20
C GLU A 364 15.15 32.29 -2.50
N GLU A 365 15.44 30.99 -2.42
CA GLU A 365 15.62 30.14 -3.61
C GLU A 365 14.36 30.13 -4.48
N VAL A 366 13.20 29.88 -3.87
CA VAL A 366 11.91 29.86 -4.59
C VAL A 366 11.63 31.21 -5.23
N LYS A 367 11.81 32.33 -4.52
CA LYS A 367 11.62 33.69 -5.08
C LYS A 367 12.59 33.97 -6.23
N GLY A 368 13.86 33.60 -6.11
CA GLY A 368 14.85 33.80 -7.17
C GLY A 368 14.54 32.99 -8.44
N VAL A 369 14.15 31.73 -8.28
CA VAL A 369 13.86 30.84 -9.41
C VAL A 369 12.49 31.15 -10.05
N VAL A 370 11.45 31.30 -9.24
CA VAL A 370 10.10 31.57 -9.75
C VAL A 370 9.95 33.02 -10.21
N GLY A 371 10.62 33.99 -9.57
CA GLY A 371 10.59 35.39 -9.99
C GLY A 371 11.19 35.63 -11.37
N THR A 372 12.11 34.78 -11.82
CA THR A 372 12.78 34.93 -13.13
C THR A 372 12.06 34.21 -14.27
N SER A 373 11.50 33.01 -14.02
CA SER A 373 10.91 32.18 -15.08
C SER A 373 9.44 31.77 -14.82
N GLY A 374 8.82 32.22 -13.74
CA GLY A 374 7.54 31.69 -13.26
C GLY A 374 7.65 30.21 -12.88
N TRP A 375 6.50 29.55 -12.77
CA TRP A 375 6.41 28.09 -12.59
C TRP A 375 6.59 27.35 -13.93
N ASP A 376 7.62 27.72 -14.69
CA ASP A 376 7.93 27.07 -15.96
C ASP A 376 8.58 25.70 -15.77
N LYS A 377 8.52 24.90 -16.83
CA LYS A 377 9.02 23.55 -17.04
C LYS A 377 10.41 23.26 -16.47
N THR A 378 11.32 24.25 -16.46
CA THR A 378 12.70 24.09 -15.97
C THR A 378 12.94 24.68 -14.58
N ALA A 379 11.97 25.41 -14.01
CA ALA A 379 12.11 26.08 -12.73
C ALA A 379 12.32 25.07 -11.59
N LEU A 380 11.53 24.00 -11.57
CA LEU A 380 11.62 22.96 -10.52
C LEU A 380 13.01 22.31 -10.45
N ASN A 381 13.68 22.13 -11.58
CA ASN A 381 15.03 21.54 -11.62
C ASN A 381 16.11 22.45 -11.01
N ARG A 382 15.80 23.73 -10.78
CA ARG A 382 16.73 24.72 -10.20
C ARG A 382 16.53 24.90 -8.69
N LEU A 383 15.49 24.29 -8.11
CA LEU A 383 15.20 24.36 -6.67
C LEU A 383 16.05 23.33 -5.90
N GLN A 384 17.37 23.51 -5.90
CA GLN A 384 18.32 22.54 -5.38
C GLN A 384 18.27 22.43 -3.85
N LYS A 385 18.12 23.55 -3.13
CA LYS A 385 17.98 23.56 -1.67
C LYS A 385 16.67 22.89 -1.26
N LEU A 386 15.56 23.20 -1.95
CA LEU A 386 14.27 22.57 -1.68
C LEU A 386 14.30 21.07 -1.94
N ASP A 387 14.86 20.63 -3.07
CA ASP A 387 15.03 19.21 -3.39
C ASP A 387 15.91 18.50 -2.35
N SER A 388 17.01 19.13 -1.93
CA SER A 388 17.88 18.61 -0.86
C SER A 388 17.14 18.48 0.48
N PHE A 389 16.35 19.48 0.86
CA PHE A 389 15.57 19.47 2.10
C PHE A 389 14.53 18.34 2.09
N LEU A 390 13.76 18.22 1.00
CA LEU A 390 12.77 17.15 0.85
C LEU A 390 13.40 15.76 0.87
N LYS A 391 14.58 15.58 0.26
CA LYS A 391 15.34 14.34 0.33
C LYS A 391 15.78 14.00 1.75
N GLU A 392 16.23 14.99 2.52
CA GLU A 392 16.67 14.78 3.90
C GLU A 392 15.50 14.48 4.84
N SER A 393 14.37 15.18 4.67
CA SER A 393 13.11 14.88 5.37
C SER A 393 12.67 13.43 5.09
N GLN A 394 12.64 12.99 3.83
CA GLN A 394 12.33 11.61 3.47
C GLN A 394 13.37 10.60 3.98
N ARG A 395 14.63 11.00 4.16
CA ARG A 395 15.68 10.12 4.70
C ARG A 395 15.42 9.78 6.16
N PHE A 396 14.98 10.76 6.95
CA PHE A 396 14.64 10.57 8.37
C PHE A 396 13.23 10.03 8.57
N ASN A 397 12.28 10.46 7.74
CA ASN A 397 10.86 10.18 7.88
C ASN A 397 10.30 9.43 6.65
N PRO A 398 10.82 8.22 6.32
CA PRO A 398 10.37 7.49 5.14
C PRO A 398 8.93 6.99 5.31
N VAL A 399 8.12 7.09 4.25
CA VAL A 399 6.73 6.60 4.23
C VAL A 399 6.64 5.08 4.48
N PHE A 400 7.68 4.34 4.08
CA PHE A 400 7.78 2.90 4.28
C PHE A 400 8.99 2.54 5.14
N LEU A 401 8.79 1.68 6.15
CA LEU A 401 9.86 1.21 7.03
C LEU A 401 10.99 0.49 6.28
N CYS A 402 10.67 -0.26 5.22
CA CYS A 402 11.64 -0.87 4.31
C CYS A 402 11.53 -0.21 2.93
N LYS A 403 12.64 0.35 2.43
CA LYS A 403 12.68 1.11 1.16
C LYS A 403 12.42 0.25 -0.08
N SER A 404 12.65 -1.06 -0.02
CA SER A 404 12.42 -1.97 -1.13
C SER A 404 11.95 -3.32 -0.61
N PHE A 405 10.85 -3.82 -1.16
CA PHE A 405 10.28 -5.10 -0.81
C PHE A 405 10.27 -6.00 -2.05
N PHE A 406 10.82 -7.20 -1.91
CA PHE A 406 10.85 -8.20 -2.97
C PHE A 406 10.44 -9.55 -2.40
N SER A 407 9.56 -10.26 -3.10
CA SER A 407 9.39 -11.68 -2.92
C SER A 407 10.25 -12.42 -3.93
N LEU A 408 11.09 -13.32 -3.43
CA LEU A 408 11.91 -14.23 -4.23
C LEU A 408 11.12 -15.52 -4.41
N ARG A 409 10.89 -15.91 -5.67
CA ARG A 409 10.31 -17.22 -5.97
C ARG A 409 11.44 -18.24 -6.07
N SER A 410 11.42 -19.30 -5.26
CA SER A 410 12.37 -20.40 -5.49
C SER A 410 12.01 -21.05 -6.82
N SER A 411 12.97 -21.18 -7.73
CA SER A 411 12.81 -22.04 -8.89
C SER A 411 12.62 -23.46 -8.38
N SER A 412 11.38 -23.95 -8.40
CA SER A 412 11.13 -25.39 -8.36
C SER A 412 11.75 -25.96 -9.62
N SER A 413 12.92 -26.56 -9.48
CA SER A 413 13.52 -27.47 -10.46
C SER A 413 12.61 -28.67 -10.68
#